data_AF-A0A918GFH8-F1
#
_entry.id   AF-A0A918GFH8-F1
#
_cell.length_a   1.000
_cell.length_b   1.000
_cell.length_c   1.000
_cell.angle_alpha   90.00
_cell.angle_beta   90.00
_cell.angle_gamma   90.00
#
_symmetry.space_group_name_H-M   'P 1'
#
loop_
_entity.id
_entity.type
_entity.pdbx_description
1 polymer ?
#
loop_
_entity_poly.entity_id
_entity_poly.type
_entity_poly.pdbx_seq_one_letter_code
_entity_poly.pdbx_strand_id
1 'polypeptide(L)'
;MTSRLARRCAAGLAAAALGTAIAAATAAPASAATLAPCTTLTEMTRSGHDIMVPTLKGSVSCQIGRDFAANRTVVSRFQFTLRRCYAGLDLASPYSDEKVGELTADGYFGPRTIAALKAVQRHIGTAADGIYGPNTRDRMRFLTPDRVSCYHY
;
A
#
# COMPACT_ATOMS: atom_id res chain seq x y z
N MET A 1 -51.84 -12.83 22.98
CA MET A 1 -50.38 -12.92 23.23
C MET A 1 -49.69 -13.16 21.90
N THR A 2 -48.47 -12.64 21.72
CA THR A 2 -47.66 -12.56 20.47
C THR A 2 -47.98 -11.33 19.61
N SER A 3 -47.05 -10.61 18.99
CA SER A 3 -45.60 -10.41 19.14
C SER A 3 -45.25 -9.29 18.16
N ARG A 4 -44.34 -8.39 18.53
CA ARG A 4 -43.92 -7.22 17.74
C ARG A 4 -43.34 -7.66 16.39
N LEU A 5 -43.85 -7.10 15.28
CA LEU A 5 -43.15 -7.10 14.00
C LEU A 5 -43.29 -5.74 13.29
N ALA A 6 -42.12 -5.22 12.91
CA ALA A 6 -41.83 -4.39 11.74
C ALA A 6 -42.71 -3.14 11.49
N ARG A 7 -42.17 -1.96 11.87
CA ARG A 7 -42.58 -0.70 11.24
C ARG A 7 -42.03 -0.65 9.82
N ARG A 8 -42.95 -0.94 8.89
CA ARG A 8 -42.93 -0.62 7.47
C ARG A 8 -42.78 0.90 7.27
N CYS A 9 -42.14 1.30 6.18
CA CYS A 9 -42.55 2.46 5.39
C CYS A 9 -42.06 2.28 3.95
N ALA A 10 -42.93 1.68 3.12
CA ALA A 10 -42.90 1.81 1.67
C ALA A 10 -44.28 2.34 1.25
N ALA A 11 -44.32 3.59 0.80
CA ALA A 11 -45.33 4.25 -0.02
C ALA A 11 -44.73 5.65 -0.30
N GLY A 12 -44.35 6.04 -1.51
CA GLY A 12 -45.07 5.88 -2.76
C GLY A 12 -46.04 7.05 -2.89
N LEU A 13 -45.57 8.18 -3.44
CA LEU A 13 -46.38 9.30 -3.95
C LEU A 13 -45.48 10.19 -4.83
N ALA A 14 -45.69 10.09 -6.14
CA ALA A 14 -45.31 11.06 -7.17
C ALA A 14 -46.63 11.66 -7.69
N ALA A 15 -46.78 12.88 -8.22
CA ALA A 15 -45.88 13.94 -8.63
C ALA A 15 -46.71 15.25 -8.69
N ALA A 16 -46.07 16.41 -8.57
CA ALA A 16 -46.59 17.64 -9.18
C ALA A 16 -45.45 18.66 -9.41
N ALA A 17 -45.30 19.02 -10.69
CA ALA A 17 -44.81 20.28 -11.26
C ALA A 17 -43.58 20.98 -10.64
N LEU A 18 -42.49 21.00 -11.41
CA LEU A 18 -41.73 22.16 -11.91
C LEU A 18 -40.41 21.61 -12.45
N GLY A 19 -40.14 21.82 -13.74
CA GLY A 19 -39.00 21.24 -14.44
C GLY A 19 -37.67 21.68 -13.83
N THR A 20 -37.12 20.87 -12.94
CA THR A 20 -35.72 20.95 -12.52
C THR A 20 -34.93 20.05 -13.45
N ALA A 21 -34.03 20.65 -14.22
CA ALA A 21 -33.00 19.89 -14.90
C ALA A 21 -32.20 19.15 -13.83
N ILE A 22 -32.38 17.83 -13.74
CA ILE A 22 -31.54 16.98 -12.91
C ILE A 22 -30.18 16.97 -13.61
N ALA A 23 -29.28 17.85 -13.17
CA ALA A 23 -27.88 17.72 -13.46
C ALA A 23 -27.45 16.38 -12.87
N ALA A 24 -27.40 15.34 -13.72
CA ALA A 24 -26.76 14.10 -13.40
C ALA A 24 -25.30 14.46 -13.07
N ALA A 25 -24.98 14.57 -11.79
CA ALA A 25 -23.62 14.60 -11.32
C ALA A 25 -23.03 13.23 -11.65
N THR A 26 -22.53 13.08 -12.88
CA THR A 26 -21.62 12.00 -13.22
C THR A 26 -20.40 12.26 -12.36
N ALA A 27 -20.36 11.65 -11.19
CA ALA A 27 -19.15 11.59 -10.39
C ALA A 27 -18.08 11.03 -11.33
N ALA A 28 -17.16 11.91 -11.77
CA ALA A 28 -16.03 11.48 -12.55
C ALA A 28 -15.39 10.32 -11.79
N PRO A 29 -15.03 9.21 -12.46
CA PRO A 29 -14.31 8.16 -11.77
C PRO A 29 -13.10 8.84 -11.11
N ALA A 30 -12.91 8.60 -9.82
CA ALA A 30 -11.68 8.99 -9.15
C ALA A 30 -10.56 8.20 -9.84
N SER A 31 -9.99 8.77 -10.90
CA SER A 31 -8.87 8.19 -11.61
C SER A 31 -7.81 7.95 -10.56
N ALA A 32 -7.58 6.67 -10.22
CA ALA A 32 -6.47 6.28 -9.39
C ALA A 32 -5.22 6.84 -10.07
N ALA A 33 -4.68 7.94 -9.54
CA ALA A 33 -3.48 8.53 -10.08
C ALA A 33 -2.39 7.46 -9.96
N THR A 34 -2.05 6.83 -11.09
CA THR A 34 -0.93 5.89 -11.15
C THR A 34 0.32 6.70 -10.92
N LEU A 35 0.86 6.61 -9.71
CA LEU A 35 2.12 7.27 -9.40
C LEU A 35 3.20 6.60 -10.24
N ALA A 36 4.16 7.42 -10.68
CA ALA A 36 5.29 6.91 -11.44
C ALA A 36 6.14 5.94 -10.58
N PRO A 37 6.86 4.99 -11.21
CA PRO A 37 7.66 4.02 -10.49
C PRO A 37 8.81 4.70 -9.74
N CYS A 38 9.13 4.20 -8.55
CA CYS A 38 10.33 4.64 -7.82
C CYS A 38 11.58 4.17 -8.59
N THR A 39 12.56 5.05 -8.80
CA THR A 39 13.77 4.73 -9.58
C THR A 39 15.05 4.79 -8.77
N THR A 40 15.00 5.35 -7.57
CA THR A 40 16.18 5.64 -6.74
C THR A 40 15.87 5.35 -5.26
N LEU A 41 16.89 5.12 -4.44
CA LEU A 41 16.75 5.25 -2.99
C LEU A 41 17.44 6.53 -2.56
N THR A 42 16.75 7.31 -1.75
CA THR A 42 17.27 8.55 -1.19
C THR A 42 17.40 8.38 0.32
N GLU A 43 18.55 8.77 0.84
CA GLU A 43 18.75 8.93 2.27
C GLU A 43 17.98 10.14 2.75
N MET A 44 17.18 9.97 3.80
CA MET A 44 16.34 11.02 4.38
C MET A 44 16.36 10.94 5.89
N THR A 45 16.54 12.07 6.57
CA THR A 45 16.42 12.13 8.02
C THR A 45 14.95 12.21 8.43
N ARG A 46 14.49 11.21 9.19
CA ARG A 46 13.14 11.14 9.75
C ARG A 46 13.22 10.85 11.25
N SER A 47 12.56 11.69 12.04
CA SER A 47 12.55 11.56 13.52
C SER A 47 13.95 11.43 14.13
N GLY A 48 14.95 12.11 13.56
CA GLY A 48 16.35 12.07 14.03
C GLY A 48 17.17 10.87 13.54
N HIS A 49 16.64 10.04 12.64
CA HIS A 49 17.33 8.89 12.05
C HIS A 49 17.43 9.00 10.54
N ASP A 50 18.60 8.70 9.98
CA ASP A 50 18.77 8.63 8.53
C ASP A 50 18.26 7.27 8.03
N ILE A 51 17.33 7.30 7.08
CA ILE A 51 16.71 6.12 6.50
C ILE A 51 16.76 6.15 4.98
N MET A 52 16.85 4.96 4.39
CA MET A 52 16.89 4.78 2.93
C MET A 52 15.47 4.51 2.39
N VAL A 53 14.93 5.47 1.64
CA VAL A 53 13.54 5.43 1.17
C VAL A 53 13.50 5.41 -0.36
N PRO A 54 12.69 4.54 -1.00
CA PRO A 54 12.46 4.60 -2.43
C PRO A 54 11.83 5.93 -2.88
N THR A 55 12.41 6.56 -3.89
CA THR A 55 12.00 7.85 -4.47
C THR A 55 12.04 7.83 -5.99
N LEU A 56 11.44 8.85 -6.60
CA LEU A 56 11.57 9.21 -8.00
C LEU A 56 12.15 10.62 -8.09
N LYS A 57 13.38 10.75 -8.58
CA LYS A 57 14.09 12.05 -8.68
C LYS A 57 14.03 12.86 -7.36
N GLY A 58 14.16 12.18 -6.23
CA GLY A 58 14.07 12.79 -4.88
C GLY A 58 12.65 12.96 -4.34
N SER A 59 11.61 12.80 -5.16
CA SER A 59 10.22 12.80 -4.69
C SER A 59 9.85 11.45 -4.07
N VAL A 60 9.21 11.47 -2.92
CA VAL A 60 8.71 10.27 -2.22
C VAL A 60 7.38 9.78 -2.78
N SER A 61 6.75 10.55 -3.67
CA SER A 61 5.47 10.22 -4.30
C SER A 61 5.68 9.32 -5.52
N CYS A 62 6.02 8.06 -5.26
CA CYS A 62 6.25 7.04 -6.28
C CYS A 62 5.71 5.67 -5.83
N GLN A 63 5.64 4.71 -6.75
CA GLN A 63 5.15 3.35 -6.48
C GLN A 63 6.17 2.26 -6.83
N ILE A 64 6.05 1.09 -6.18
CA ILE A 64 6.72 -0.15 -6.58
C ILE A 64 5.68 -1.27 -6.56
N GLY A 65 5.57 -2.02 -7.66
CA GLY A 65 4.55 -3.07 -7.81
C GLY A 65 4.81 -3.95 -9.04
N ARG A 66 3.91 -4.93 -9.27
CA ARG A 66 4.04 -5.92 -10.38
C ARG A 66 4.18 -5.26 -11.75
N ASP A 67 3.40 -4.22 -12.01
CA ASP A 67 3.37 -3.51 -13.30
C ASP A 67 4.19 -2.19 -13.26
N PHE A 68 4.84 -1.92 -12.11
CA PHE A 68 5.60 -0.71 -11.82
C PHE A 68 7.02 -1.07 -11.42
N ALA A 69 7.64 -2.01 -12.15
CA ALA A 69 8.95 -2.54 -11.85
C ALA A 69 9.98 -1.40 -11.83
N ALA A 70 10.24 -0.92 -10.61
CA ALA A 70 11.37 -0.09 -10.28
C ALA A 70 12.66 -0.74 -10.79
N ASN A 71 13.71 0.07 -10.96
CA ASN A 71 15.06 -0.44 -11.25
C ASN A 71 15.38 -1.65 -10.34
N ARG A 72 15.95 -2.73 -10.90
CA ARG A 72 16.30 -3.97 -10.18
C ARG A 72 17.01 -3.71 -8.85
N THR A 73 17.87 -2.70 -8.81
CA THR A 73 18.56 -2.27 -7.59
C THR A 73 17.59 -1.76 -6.51
N VAL A 74 16.60 -0.94 -6.88
CA VAL A 74 15.59 -0.43 -5.95
C VAL A 74 14.76 -1.57 -5.39
N VAL A 75 14.32 -2.51 -6.25
CA VAL A 75 13.55 -3.67 -5.79
C VAL A 75 14.37 -4.54 -4.86
N SER A 76 15.65 -4.81 -5.18
CA SER A 76 16.53 -5.63 -4.34
C SER A 76 16.71 -5.00 -2.95
N ARG A 77 16.88 -3.68 -2.90
CA ARG A 77 17.00 -2.94 -1.64
C ARG A 77 15.69 -2.88 -0.87
N PHE A 78 14.57 -2.75 -1.57
CA PHE A 78 13.25 -2.81 -0.96
C PHE A 78 12.97 -4.19 -0.35
N GLN A 79 13.25 -5.27 -1.07
CA GLN A 79 13.18 -6.65 -0.57
C GLN A 79 14.07 -6.83 0.67
N PHE A 80 15.31 -6.31 0.63
CA PHE A 80 16.20 -6.35 1.78
C PHE A 80 15.64 -5.60 3.00
N THR A 81 14.94 -4.48 2.77
CA THR A 81 14.25 -3.72 3.83
C THR A 81 13.11 -4.54 4.43
N LEU A 82 12.24 -5.12 3.60
CA LEU A 82 11.16 -6.02 4.06
C LEU A 82 11.74 -7.14 4.92
N ARG A 83 12.73 -7.84 4.37
CA ARG A 83 13.42 -8.96 5.01
C ARG A 83 13.97 -8.59 6.38
N ARG A 84 14.59 -7.42 6.51
CA ARG A 84 15.32 -7.07 7.73
C ARG A 84 14.45 -6.42 8.81
N CYS A 85 13.51 -5.58 8.42
CA CYS A 85 12.65 -4.86 9.36
C CYS A 85 11.40 -5.64 9.77
N TYR A 86 11.02 -6.66 8.99
CA TYR A 86 9.80 -7.44 9.20
C TYR A 86 10.04 -8.95 9.17
N ALA A 87 11.25 -9.39 9.54
CA ALA A 87 11.71 -10.77 9.39
C ALA A 87 10.76 -11.84 9.97
N GLY A 88 10.09 -11.52 11.07
CA GLY A 88 9.20 -12.45 11.79
C GLY A 88 7.79 -12.59 11.23
N LEU A 89 7.41 -11.83 10.20
CA LEU A 89 6.09 -11.96 9.58
C LEU A 89 6.03 -13.17 8.64
N ASP A 90 4.89 -13.86 8.64
CA ASP A 90 4.54 -14.83 7.61
C ASP A 90 4.16 -14.11 6.32
N LEU A 91 4.52 -14.68 5.17
CA LEU A 91 4.06 -14.16 3.89
C LEU A 91 2.52 -14.27 3.81
N ALA A 92 1.90 -13.34 3.07
CA ALA A 92 0.49 -13.47 2.75
C ALA A 92 0.23 -14.70 1.88
N SER A 93 -0.98 -15.26 1.98
CA SER A 93 -1.45 -16.37 1.13
C SER A 93 -1.15 -16.10 -0.36
N PRO A 94 -0.67 -17.10 -1.12
CA PRO A 94 -0.61 -18.53 -0.77
C PRO A 94 0.66 -19.01 -0.06
N TYR A 95 1.62 -18.14 0.26
CA TYR A 95 2.96 -18.53 0.78
C TYR A 95 3.07 -18.47 2.32
N SER A 96 1.99 -18.72 3.04
CA SER A 96 1.93 -18.43 4.49
C SER A 96 2.77 -19.36 5.38
N ASP A 97 3.39 -20.38 4.80
CA ASP A 97 4.42 -21.21 5.41
C ASP A 97 5.83 -20.57 5.39
N GLU A 98 6.07 -19.60 4.50
CA GLU A 98 7.35 -18.90 4.35
C GLU A 98 7.43 -17.62 5.21
N LYS A 99 8.64 -17.21 5.59
CA LYS A 99 8.86 -15.97 6.36
C LYS A 99 9.37 -14.82 5.50
N VAL A 100 8.97 -13.59 5.84
CA VAL A 100 9.50 -12.38 5.20
C VAL A 100 11.02 -12.30 5.37
N GLY A 101 11.55 -12.79 6.49
CA GLY A 101 12.99 -12.88 6.77
C GLY A 101 13.79 -13.76 5.79
N GLU A 102 13.13 -14.62 5.03
CA GLU A 102 13.74 -15.55 4.08
C GLU A 102 13.66 -15.05 2.63
N LEU A 103 13.03 -13.88 2.41
CA LEU A 103 12.84 -13.31 1.08
C LEU A 103 14.19 -13.06 0.38
N THR A 104 14.33 -13.57 -0.84
CA THR A 104 15.50 -13.27 -1.68
C THR A 104 15.46 -11.82 -2.16
N ALA A 105 16.56 -11.09 -1.98
CA ALA A 105 16.74 -9.72 -2.48
C ALA A 105 17.25 -9.71 -3.94
N ASP A 106 16.53 -10.38 -4.84
CA ASP A 106 16.91 -10.62 -6.23
C ASP A 106 16.57 -9.47 -7.20
N GLY A 107 15.88 -8.44 -6.72
CA GLY A 107 15.43 -7.32 -7.53
C GLY A 107 14.24 -7.61 -8.44
N TYR A 108 13.57 -8.75 -8.26
CA TYR A 108 12.35 -9.10 -8.99
C TYR A 108 11.12 -8.89 -8.10
N PHE A 109 10.19 -8.04 -8.55
CA PHE A 109 8.93 -7.80 -7.83
C PHE A 109 7.91 -8.91 -8.12
N GLY A 110 8.28 -10.15 -7.82
CA GLY A 110 7.48 -11.35 -8.09
C GLY A 110 6.44 -11.67 -6.99
N PRO A 111 5.77 -12.82 -7.11
CA PRO A 111 4.69 -13.23 -6.20
C PRO A 111 5.08 -13.23 -4.71
N ARG A 112 6.29 -13.68 -4.36
CA ARG A 112 6.78 -13.68 -2.96
C ARG A 112 7.02 -12.27 -2.43
N THR A 113 7.58 -11.37 -3.24
CA THR A 113 7.74 -9.96 -2.87
C THR A 113 6.38 -9.29 -2.64
N ILE A 114 5.40 -9.58 -3.50
CA ILE A 114 4.01 -9.10 -3.34
C ILE A 114 3.40 -9.65 -2.05
N ALA A 115 3.55 -10.95 -1.78
CA ALA A 115 3.02 -11.58 -0.58
C ALA A 115 3.66 -11.04 0.70
N ALA A 116 4.98 -10.82 0.69
CA ALA A 116 5.71 -10.19 1.78
C ALA A 116 5.23 -8.75 2.02
N LEU A 117 5.05 -7.97 0.96
CA LEU A 117 4.54 -6.61 1.07
C LEU A 117 3.12 -6.59 1.62
N LYS A 118 2.24 -7.48 1.16
CA LYS A 118 0.88 -7.61 1.70
C LYS A 118 0.88 -7.96 3.19
N ALA A 119 1.78 -8.83 3.63
CA ALA A 119 1.93 -9.15 5.05
C ALA A 119 2.33 -7.91 5.86
N VAL A 120 3.32 -7.15 5.38
CA VAL A 120 3.74 -5.89 6.01
C VAL A 120 2.60 -4.87 6.04
N GLN A 121 1.87 -4.69 4.93
CA GLN A 121 0.73 -3.77 4.85
C GLN A 121 -0.36 -4.12 5.87
N ARG A 122 -0.69 -5.40 6.02
CA ARG A 122 -1.60 -5.87 7.08
C ARG A 122 -1.08 -5.53 8.46
N HIS A 123 0.21 -5.79 8.70
CA HIS A 123 0.86 -5.55 9.98
C HIS A 123 0.87 -4.06 10.38
N ILE A 124 1.10 -3.15 9.43
CA ILE A 124 1.12 -1.69 9.67
C ILE A 124 -0.26 -1.01 9.50
N GLY A 125 -1.31 -1.80 9.26
CA GLY A 125 -2.69 -1.33 9.16
C GLY A 125 -2.99 -0.49 7.91
N THR A 126 -2.39 -0.82 6.76
CA THR A 126 -2.74 -0.25 5.44
C THR A 126 -3.49 -1.25 4.58
N ALA A 127 -4.04 -0.79 3.45
CA ALA A 127 -4.62 -1.68 2.45
C ALA A 127 -3.55 -2.66 1.94
N ALA A 128 -3.84 -3.97 2.04
CA ALA A 128 -2.93 -5.04 1.63
C ALA A 128 -3.03 -5.35 0.13
N ASP A 129 -2.82 -4.33 -0.69
CA ASP A 129 -2.90 -4.39 -2.15
C ASP A 129 -1.64 -4.99 -2.82
N GLY A 130 -0.52 -5.05 -2.09
CA GLY A 130 0.76 -5.52 -2.60
C GLY A 130 1.49 -4.49 -3.48
N ILE A 131 1.13 -3.21 -3.34
CA ILE A 131 1.76 -2.08 -4.02
C ILE A 131 2.37 -1.15 -2.97
N TYR A 132 3.66 -0.87 -3.11
CA TYR A 132 4.31 0.13 -2.29
C TYR A 132 3.93 1.50 -2.84
N GLY A 133 3.53 2.42 -1.96
CA GLY A 133 3.21 3.80 -2.28
C GLY A 133 3.13 4.64 -1.00
N PRO A 134 2.70 5.92 -1.08
CA PRO A 134 2.72 6.85 0.05
C PRO A 134 2.10 6.32 1.34
N ASN A 135 0.92 5.69 1.25
CA ASN A 135 0.24 5.13 2.43
C ASN A 135 1.06 4.03 3.13
N THR A 136 1.74 3.18 2.34
CA THR A 136 2.62 2.13 2.88
C THR A 136 3.90 2.75 3.44
N ARG A 137 4.53 3.67 2.69
CA ARG A 137 5.75 4.40 3.08
C ARG A 137 5.59 5.06 4.45
N ASP A 138 4.51 5.83 4.64
CA ASP A 138 4.32 6.65 5.84
C ASP A 138 4.09 5.86 7.12
N ARG A 139 3.92 4.54 7.02
CA ARG A 139 3.66 3.64 8.15
C ARG A 139 4.71 2.56 8.32
N MET A 140 5.54 2.33 7.31
CA MET A 140 6.54 1.28 7.37
C MET A 140 7.86 1.77 7.97
N ARG A 141 8.72 0.81 8.29
CA ARG A 141 10.08 1.02 8.77
C ARG A 141 11.04 0.82 7.61
N PHE A 142 12.07 1.65 7.59
CA PHE A 142 13.15 1.63 6.61
C PHE A 142 14.48 1.40 7.30
N LEU A 143 15.41 0.84 6.54
CA LEU A 143 16.78 0.63 7.01
C LEU A 143 17.56 1.94 7.02
N THR A 144 18.42 2.05 8.01
CA THR A 144 19.53 3.02 8.03
C THR A 144 20.55 2.74 6.91
N PRO A 145 21.36 3.73 6.50
CA PRO A 145 22.43 3.53 5.50
C PRO A 145 23.42 2.40 5.83
N ASP A 146 23.69 2.18 7.11
CA ASP A 146 24.53 1.09 7.63
C ASP A 146 23.86 -0.31 7.52
N ARG A 147 22.56 -0.36 7.19
CA ARG A 147 21.72 -1.55 7.02
C ARG A 147 21.55 -2.41 8.27
N VAL A 148 21.76 -1.83 9.45
CA VAL A 148 21.65 -2.54 10.73
C VAL A 148 20.30 -2.29 11.39
N SER A 149 19.86 -1.03 11.39
CA SER A 149 18.71 -0.59 12.20
C SER A 149 17.51 -0.24 11.34
N CYS A 150 16.32 -0.38 11.92
CA CYS A 150 15.05 -0.09 11.24
C CYS A 150 14.28 0.99 11.99
N TYR A 151 13.99 2.11 11.33
CA TYR A 151 13.23 3.23 11.91
C TYR A 151 11.99 3.53 11.08
N HIS A 152 10.97 4.09 11.73
CA HIS A 152 9.77 4.55 11.03
C HIS A 152 10.11 5.69 10.07
N TYR A 153 9.40 5.73 8.96
CA TYR A 153 9.34 6.92 8.09
C TYR A 153 8.77 8.13 8.83
#